data_AF-A0AAE7NHU5-F1
#
_entry.id   AF-A0AAE7NHU5-F1
#
_cell.length_a   1.000
_cell.length_b   1.000
_cell.length_c   1.000
_cell.angle_alpha   90.00
_cell.angle_beta   90.00
_cell.angle_gamma   90.00
#
_symmetry.space_group_name_H-M   'P 1'
#
loop_
_entity.id
_entity.type
_entity.pdbx_description
1 polymer ?
#
loop_
_entity_poly.entity_id
_entity_poly.type
_entity_poly.pdbx_seq_one_letter_code
_entity_poly.pdbx_strand_id
1 'polypeptide(L)'
;MRGVDFDNDSAFMNDVVVPWCREQKLEVTRSRAYKKNDQAFVEQKNGAVVRGLMGYGRFDGVETVRMMGRLYAAARLYVNFFQPSFKLKEKRREGAKVIKRYHLPSTPYERALAHPKVTAAVKKRLRDQYRSLDPVELLAEIRATQEELGNRVNRRAGQARGPQPAHTSILAATAATFAKTLGKTATAGEPRATHRRTRRPYKTRVRMPSKLDPHIAAIEAWLAEQPQLTALAIVGRLREKYPEEFGKRQHSIVQRLLRALRRRAAERLVAQGPLDDATTAAPLPGVVDGSGYVGPDPTTAPLVEQGGKAIWRDRSIDIGSSSAMAPSR
;
A
#
# COMPACT_ATOMS: atom_id res chain seq x y z
N MET A 1 -33.48 1.95 -17.73
CA MET A 1 -32.45 2.89 -17.24
C MET A 1 -33.01 4.28 -17.47
N ARG A 2 -32.82 5.25 -16.56
CA ARG A 2 -33.45 6.59 -16.68
C ARG A 2 -32.49 7.67 -17.22
N GLY A 3 -31.20 7.49 -16.99
CA GLY A 3 -30.16 8.41 -17.45
C GLY A 3 -28.77 7.86 -17.20
N VAL A 4 -27.79 8.63 -17.67
CA VAL A 4 -26.35 8.41 -17.54
C VAL A 4 -25.70 9.69 -16.99
N ASP A 5 -24.74 9.52 -16.09
CA ASP A 5 -23.96 10.61 -15.52
C ASP A 5 -22.49 10.36 -15.83
N PHE A 6 -21.92 11.21 -16.69
CA PHE A 6 -20.54 11.09 -17.15
C PHE A 6 -19.59 11.99 -16.35
N ASP A 7 -18.31 11.63 -16.35
CA ASP A 7 -17.28 12.60 -16.01
C ASP A 7 -17.04 13.57 -17.18
N ASN A 8 -16.04 14.44 -17.05
CA ASN A 8 -15.70 15.40 -18.09
C ASN A 8 -14.73 14.82 -19.15
N ASP A 9 -14.63 13.50 -19.27
CA ASP A 9 -13.76 12.83 -20.25
C ASP A 9 -14.40 12.88 -21.65
N SER A 10 -13.59 13.20 -22.66
CA SER A 10 -13.98 13.21 -24.07
C SER A 10 -14.30 11.81 -24.60
N ALA A 11 -13.87 10.75 -23.91
CA ALA A 11 -14.26 9.38 -24.23
C ALA A 11 -15.79 9.15 -24.22
N PHE A 12 -16.53 9.88 -23.37
CA PHE A 12 -17.98 9.77 -23.26
C PHE A 12 -18.70 11.07 -23.64
N MET A 13 -18.07 12.22 -23.39
CA MET A 13 -18.61 13.53 -23.77
C MET A 13 -18.21 13.89 -25.20
N ASN A 14 -18.70 13.12 -26.17
CA ASN A 14 -18.47 13.34 -27.61
C ASN A 14 -19.77 13.32 -28.43
N ASP A 15 -19.63 13.67 -29.70
CA ASP A 15 -20.67 13.77 -30.73
C ASP A 15 -21.25 12.42 -31.17
N VAL A 16 -20.71 11.30 -30.70
CA VAL A 16 -21.26 9.96 -30.96
C VAL A 16 -22.12 9.50 -29.79
N VAL A 17 -21.56 9.53 -28.57
CA VAL A 17 -22.19 8.95 -27.39
C VAL A 17 -23.36 9.80 -26.90
N VAL A 18 -23.21 11.13 -26.86
CA VAL A 18 -24.26 12.00 -26.32
C VAL A 18 -25.53 11.98 -27.18
N PRO A 19 -25.44 12.08 -28.52
CA PRO A 19 -26.63 11.94 -29.37
C PRO A 19 -27.28 10.57 -29.26
N TRP A 20 -26.49 9.49 -29.26
CA TRP A 20 -27.03 8.14 -29.07
C TRP A 20 -27.79 8.00 -27.75
N CYS A 21 -27.27 8.52 -26.64
CA CYS A 21 -28.00 8.50 -25.37
C CYS A 21 -29.34 9.23 -25.45
N ARG A 22 -29.39 10.38 -26.12
CA ARG A 22 -30.62 11.16 -26.31
C ARG A 22 -31.63 10.42 -27.18
N GLU A 23 -31.19 9.75 -28.25
CA GLU A 23 -32.03 8.89 -29.08
C GLU A 23 -32.64 7.74 -28.27
N GLN A 24 -31.86 7.14 -27.36
CA GLN A 24 -32.32 6.12 -26.43
C GLN A 24 -33.18 6.69 -25.28
N LYS A 25 -33.52 7.99 -25.31
CA LYS A 25 -34.31 8.71 -24.30
C LYS A 25 -33.67 8.59 -22.90
N LEU A 26 -32.34 8.59 -22.85
CA LEU A 26 -31.58 8.62 -21.61
C LEU A 26 -31.22 10.06 -21.28
N GLU A 27 -31.56 10.49 -20.07
CA GLU A 27 -31.10 11.78 -19.55
C GLU A 27 -29.57 11.76 -19.42
N VAL A 28 -28.89 12.72 -20.04
CA VAL A 28 -27.43 12.83 -19.98
C VAL A 28 -27.07 13.96 -19.02
N THR A 29 -26.37 13.61 -17.94
CA THR A 29 -25.82 14.54 -16.96
C THR A 29 -24.30 14.41 -16.90
N ARG A 30 -23.64 15.43 -16.34
CA ARG A 30 -22.18 15.41 -16.15
C ARG A 30 -21.79 15.91 -14.77
N SER A 31 -20.72 15.35 -14.24
CA SER A 31 -20.07 15.83 -13.01
C SER A 31 -19.55 17.26 -13.14
N ARG A 32 -19.49 17.98 -12.00
CA ARG A 32 -18.95 19.34 -11.98
C ARG A 32 -17.45 19.34 -12.22
N ALA A 33 -16.97 20.40 -12.88
CA ALA A 33 -15.54 20.59 -13.11
C ALA A 33 -14.76 20.51 -11.78
N TYR A 34 -13.66 19.73 -11.80
CA TYR A 34 -12.76 19.52 -10.67
C TYR A 34 -13.38 18.91 -9.39
N LYS A 35 -14.57 18.32 -9.46
CA LYS A 35 -15.25 17.75 -8.29
C LYS A 35 -15.17 16.21 -8.24
N LYS A 36 -14.06 15.70 -7.70
CA LYS A 36 -13.75 14.25 -7.60
C LYS A 36 -14.80 13.41 -6.84
N ASN A 37 -15.56 14.03 -5.94
CA ASN A 37 -16.55 13.31 -5.13
C ASN A 37 -17.87 13.05 -5.87
N ASP A 38 -18.11 13.68 -7.02
CA ASP A 38 -19.34 13.48 -7.78
C ASP A 38 -19.41 12.05 -8.35
N GLN A 39 -18.27 11.45 -8.72
CA GLN A 39 -18.16 10.07 -9.22
C GLN A 39 -17.61 9.06 -8.18
N ALA A 40 -17.80 9.33 -6.88
CA ALA A 40 -17.17 8.56 -5.82
C ALA A 40 -17.49 7.05 -5.86
N PHE A 41 -18.72 6.66 -6.24
CA PHE A 41 -19.11 5.26 -6.31
C PHE A 41 -18.46 4.51 -7.48
N VAL A 42 -18.32 5.19 -8.63
CA VAL A 42 -17.63 4.66 -9.81
C VAL A 42 -16.16 4.46 -9.48
N GLU A 43 -15.50 5.48 -8.90
CA GLU A 43 -14.10 5.38 -8.51
C GLU A 43 -13.84 4.33 -7.42
N GLN A 44 -14.77 4.17 -6.48
CA GLN A 44 -14.70 3.10 -5.49
C GLN A 44 -14.71 1.71 -6.17
N LYS A 45 -15.57 1.51 -7.17
CA LYS A 45 -15.65 0.25 -7.93
C LYS A 45 -14.44 0.04 -8.83
N ASN A 46 -13.96 1.09 -9.49
CA ASN A 46 -12.73 1.07 -10.26
C ASN A 46 -11.53 0.67 -9.38
N GLY A 47 -11.44 1.22 -8.17
CA GLY A 47 -10.43 0.82 -7.19
C GLY A 47 -10.56 -0.63 -6.75
N ALA A 48 -11.75 -1.04 -6.30
CA ALA A 48 -11.97 -2.35 -5.68
C ALA A 48 -11.93 -3.51 -6.68
N VAL A 49 -12.39 -3.30 -7.91
CA VAL A 49 -12.52 -4.36 -8.93
C VAL A 49 -11.47 -4.18 -10.02
N VAL A 50 -11.55 -3.08 -10.78
CA VAL A 50 -10.73 -2.89 -11.99
C VAL A 50 -9.24 -2.86 -11.66
N ARG A 51 -8.80 -1.97 -10.77
CA ARG A 51 -7.39 -1.84 -10.36
C ARG A 51 -6.91 -3.08 -9.60
N GLY A 52 -7.82 -3.75 -8.88
CA GLY A 52 -7.55 -5.03 -8.22
C GLY A 52 -7.26 -6.16 -9.21
N LEU A 53 -7.90 -6.17 -10.37
CA LEU A 53 -7.74 -7.19 -11.42
C LEU A 53 -6.63 -6.84 -12.42
N MET A 54 -6.60 -5.60 -12.90
CA MET A 54 -5.73 -5.16 -14.00
C MET A 54 -4.35 -4.67 -13.54
N GLY A 55 -4.21 -4.24 -12.28
CA GLY A 55 -3.00 -3.56 -11.83
C GLY A 55 -2.81 -2.20 -12.50
N TYR A 56 -1.55 -1.76 -12.59
CA TYR A 56 -1.15 -0.43 -13.08
C TYR A 56 -0.23 -0.50 -14.31
N GLY A 57 -0.18 -1.65 -14.98
CA GLY A 57 0.63 -1.84 -16.17
C GLY A 57 0.14 -0.96 -17.34
N ARG A 58 1.06 -0.56 -18.22
CA ARG A 58 0.69 0.09 -19.48
C ARG A 58 0.33 -0.97 -20.51
N PHE A 59 -0.94 -1.01 -20.87
CA PHE A 59 -1.50 -1.93 -21.85
C PHE A 59 -1.58 -1.29 -23.23
N ASP A 60 -1.31 -2.07 -24.28
CA ASP A 60 -1.21 -1.58 -25.65
C ASP A 60 -1.50 -2.69 -26.66
N GLY A 61 -2.03 -2.31 -27.82
CA GLY A 61 -2.37 -3.21 -28.92
C GLY A 61 -3.68 -3.99 -28.77
N VAL A 62 -4.23 -4.38 -29.93
CA VAL A 62 -5.54 -5.04 -30.06
C VAL A 62 -5.59 -6.37 -29.31
N GLU A 63 -4.52 -7.16 -29.32
CA GLU A 63 -4.48 -8.42 -28.59
C GLU A 63 -4.64 -8.23 -27.08
N THR A 64 -4.07 -7.16 -26.53
CA THR A 64 -4.20 -6.84 -25.11
C THR A 64 -5.65 -6.48 -24.77
N VAL A 65 -6.34 -5.77 -25.66
CA VAL A 65 -7.78 -5.49 -25.52
C VAL A 65 -8.61 -6.78 -25.54
N ARG A 66 -8.27 -7.75 -26.40
CA ARG A 66 -8.94 -9.06 -26.40
C ARG A 66 -8.75 -9.81 -25.09
N MET A 67 -7.53 -9.79 -24.53
CA MET A 67 -7.24 -10.41 -23.23
C MET A 67 -7.98 -9.70 -22.09
N MET A 68 -8.08 -8.38 -22.11
CA MET A 68 -8.92 -7.62 -21.18
C MET A 68 -10.39 -8.05 -21.28
N GLY A 69 -10.91 -8.21 -22.50
CA GLY A 69 -12.27 -8.68 -22.75
C GLY A 69 -12.54 -10.02 -22.08
N ARG A 70 -11.62 -10.98 -22.24
CA ARG A 70 -11.69 -12.30 -21.57
C ARG A 70 -11.67 -12.18 -20.06
N LEU A 71 -10.72 -11.41 -19.51
CA LEU A 71 -10.63 -11.18 -18.07
C LEU A 71 -11.92 -10.58 -17.51
N TYR A 72 -12.49 -9.56 -18.15
CA TYR A 72 -13.72 -8.94 -17.69
C TYR A 72 -14.95 -9.84 -17.87
N ALA A 73 -14.97 -10.70 -18.90
CA ALA A 73 -16.05 -11.67 -19.09
C ALA A 73 -16.13 -12.70 -17.96
N ALA A 74 -14.99 -13.18 -17.45
CA ALA A 74 -14.93 -14.05 -16.28
C ALA A 74 -15.16 -13.25 -14.98
N ALA A 75 -14.47 -12.12 -14.82
CA ALA A 75 -14.52 -11.31 -13.60
C ALA A 75 -15.93 -10.77 -13.30
N ARG A 76 -16.71 -10.37 -14.32
CA ARG A 76 -18.10 -9.90 -14.09
C ARG A 76 -18.97 -11.00 -13.47
N LEU A 77 -18.73 -12.27 -13.81
CA LEU A 77 -19.48 -13.40 -13.29
C LEU A 77 -19.01 -13.68 -11.85
N TYR A 78 -17.69 -13.77 -11.66
CA TYR A 78 -17.11 -13.99 -10.34
C TYR A 78 -17.54 -12.94 -9.32
N VAL A 79 -17.36 -11.66 -9.64
CA VAL A 79 -17.64 -10.53 -8.72
C VAL A 79 -19.14 -10.41 -8.41
N ASN A 80 -20.03 -10.67 -9.38
CA ASN A 80 -21.45 -10.48 -9.16
C ASN A 80 -22.15 -11.67 -8.51
N PHE A 81 -21.69 -12.90 -8.76
CA PHE A 81 -22.34 -14.11 -8.27
C PHE A 81 -21.69 -14.68 -7.00
N PHE A 82 -20.38 -14.50 -6.81
CA PHE A 82 -19.64 -15.19 -5.75
C PHE A 82 -18.93 -14.27 -4.76
N GLN A 83 -18.77 -12.98 -5.06
CA GLN A 83 -18.12 -12.04 -4.14
C GLN A 83 -19.16 -11.26 -3.31
N PRO A 84 -19.19 -11.43 -1.97
CA PRO A 84 -20.03 -10.61 -1.12
C PRO A 84 -19.65 -9.13 -1.21
N SER A 85 -20.65 -8.25 -1.20
CA SER A 85 -20.43 -6.81 -1.17
C SER A 85 -21.12 -6.16 0.02
N PHE A 86 -20.39 -5.28 0.71
CA PHE A 86 -20.95 -4.45 1.77
C PHE A 86 -21.78 -3.33 1.17
N LYS A 87 -23.01 -3.19 1.67
CA LYS A 87 -23.91 -2.09 1.32
C LYS A 87 -24.26 -1.32 2.58
N LEU A 88 -24.11 0.00 2.51
CA LEU A 88 -24.43 0.91 3.60
C LEU A 88 -25.95 0.86 3.83
N LYS A 89 -26.36 0.52 5.05
CA LYS A 89 -27.76 0.49 5.48
C LYS A 89 -28.17 1.85 6.04
N GLU A 90 -27.32 2.41 6.90
CA GLU A 90 -27.60 3.66 7.60
C GLU A 90 -26.29 4.43 7.80
N LYS A 91 -26.34 5.75 7.71
CA LYS A 91 -25.26 6.65 8.10
C LYS A 91 -25.85 7.81 8.88
N ARG A 92 -25.37 8.02 10.10
CA ARG A 92 -25.75 9.16 10.92
C ARG A 92 -24.53 9.85 11.52
N ARG A 93 -24.70 11.10 11.93
CA ARG A 93 -23.65 11.91 12.55
C ARG A 93 -24.05 12.21 14.00
N GLU A 94 -23.15 11.89 14.92
CA GLU A 94 -23.27 12.20 16.34
C GLU A 94 -22.12 13.16 16.68
N GLY A 95 -22.42 14.46 16.70
CA GLY A 95 -21.41 15.51 16.85
C GLY A 95 -20.30 15.43 15.78
N ALA A 96 -19.07 15.19 16.21
CA ALA A 96 -17.92 15.04 15.31
C ALA A 96 -17.82 13.63 14.67
N LYS A 97 -18.58 12.63 15.14
CA LYS A 97 -18.45 11.23 14.71
C LYS A 97 -19.48 10.88 13.64
N VAL A 98 -19.05 10.17 12.61
CA VAL A 98 -19.94 9.57 11.59
C VAL A 98 -20.02 8.07 11.83
N ILE A 99 -21.23 7.58 12.14
CA ILE A 99 -21.50 6.16 12.38
C ILE A 99 -22.16 5.58 11.14
N LYS A 100 -21.63 4.47 10.66
CA LYS A 100 -22.13 3.74 9.49
C LYS A 100 -22.55 2.33 9.91
N ARG A 101 -23.79 1.95 9.61
CA ARG A 101 -24.27 0.56 9.75
C ARG A 101 -24.44 -0.04 8.37
N TYR A 102 -23.98 -1.28 8.22
CA TYR A 102 -24.01 -1.98 6.94
C TYR A 102 -25.04 -3.11 6.99
N HIS A 103 -25.52 -3.50 5.81
CA HIS A 103 -26.23 -4.77 5.66
C HIS A 103 -25.29 -5.94 5.90
N LEU A 104 -25.88 -7.11 6.20
CA LEU A 104 -25.16 -8.37 6.18
C LEU A 104 -24.45 -8.55 4.83
N PRO A 105 -23.24 -9.15 4.82
CA PRO A 105 -22.53 -9.50 3.60
C PRO A 105 -23.44 -10.33 2.70
N SER A 106 -23.58 -9.90 1.45
CA SER A 106 -24.37 -10.61 0.45
C SER A 106 -23.91 -10.22 -0.95
N THR A 107 -23.94 -11.19 -1.86
CA THR A 107 -23.50 -11.00 -3.25
C THR A 107 -24.49 -10.10 -4.02
N PRO A 108 -24.04 -9.39 -5.07
CA PRO A 108 -24.97 -8.68 -5.95
C PRO A 108 -26.09 -9.56 -6.51
N TYR A 109 -25.79 -10.82 -6.84
CA TYR A 109 -26.75 -11.84 -7.26
C TYR A 109 -27.85 -12.09 -6.21
N GLU A 110 -27.49 -12.40 -4.97
CA GLU A 110 -28.45 -12.62 -3.88
C GLU A 110 -29.32 -11.38 -3.63
N ARG A 111 -28.71 -10.20 -3.64
CA ARG A 111 -29.44 -8.93 -3.49
C ARG A 111 -30.44 -8.72 -4.63
N ALA A 112 -30.07 -9.08 -5.86
CA ALA A 112 -30.99 -9.01 -7.01
C ALA A 112 -32.15 -10.00 -6.88
N LEU A 113 -31.91 -11.21 -6.36
CA LEU A 113 -32.98 -12.18 -6.09
C LEU A 113 -33.93 -11.72 -4.98
N ALA A 114 -33.42 -11.07 -3.94
CA ALA A 114 -34.23 -10.53 -2.84
C ALA A 114 -35.01 -9.25 -3.24
N HIS A 115 -34.57 -8.53 -4.27
CA HIS A 115 -35.17 -7.25 -4.61
C HIS A 115 -36.60 -7.41 -5.20
N PRO A 116 -37.59 -6.64 -4.72
CA PRO A 116 -39.00 -6.82 -5.13
C PRO A 116 -39.26 -6.37 -6.56
N LYS A 117 -38.54 -5.36 -7.06
CA LYS A 117 -38.70 -4.85 -8.44
C LYS A 117 -38.10 -5.75 -9.53
N VAL A 118 -37.43 -6.84 -9.16
CA VAL A 118 -36.85 -7.77 -10.14
C VAL A 118 -37.90 -8.81 -10.48
N THR A 119 -38.23 -8.96 -11.76
CA THR A 119 -39.29 -9.87 -12.22
C THR A 119 -38.91 -11.34 -12.00
N ALA A 120 -39.91 -12.21 -11.86
CA ALA A 120 -39.69 -13.65 -11.67
C ALA A 120 -38.88 -14.28 -12.82
N ALA A 121 -39.12 -13.84 -14.07
CA ALA A 121 -38.36 -14.28 -15.24
C ALA A 121 -36.87 -13.94 -15.15
N VAL A 122 -36.53 -12.73 -14.70
CA VAL A 122 -35.12 -12.32 -14.49
C VAL A 122 -34.50 -13.14 -13.35
N LYS A 123 -35.22 -13.34 -12.24
CA LYS A 123 -34.75 -14.18 -11.13
C LYS A 123 -34.49 -15.62 -11.57
N LYS A 124 -35.35 -16.18 -12.42
CA LYS A 124 -35.15 -17.51 -13.03
C LYS A 124 -33.86 -17.54 -13.85
N ARG A 125 -33.68 -16.59 -14.77
CA ARG A 125 -32.47 -16.50 -15.59
C ARG A 125 -31.19 -16.38 -14.76
N LEU A 126 -31.21 -15.57 -13.69
CA LEU A 126 -30.07 -15.43 -12.78
C LEU A 126 -29.76 -16.75 -12.06
N ARG A 127 -30.77 -17.51 -11.62
CA ARG A 127 -30.57 -18.83 -11.01
C ARG A 127 -30.01 -19.84 -12.00
N ASP A 128 -30.56 -19.87 -13.22
CA ASP A 128 -30.10 -20.78 -14.27
C ASP A 128 -28.63 -20.46 -14.64
N GLN A 129 -28.29 -19.18 -14.74
CA GLN A 129 -26.90 -18.76 -14.92
C GLN A 129 -26.02 -19.14 -13.73
N TYR A 130 -26.46 -18.89 -12.48
CA TYR A 130 -25.67 -19.26 -11.30
C TYR A 130 -25.33 -20.75 -11.27
N ARG A 131 -26.29 -21.61 -11.63
CA ARG A 131 -26.11 -23.07 -11.69
C ARG A 131 -25.13 -23.51 -12.75
N SER A 132 -24.91 -22.72 -13.79
CA SER A 132 -23.96 -23.03 -14.87
C SER A 132 -22.54 -22.50 -14.61
N LEU A 133 -22.29 -21.87 -13.46
CA LEU A 133 -21.01 -21.24 -13.15
C LEU A 133 -20.22 -22.06 -12.12
N ASP A 134 -18.95 -22.31 -12.43
CA ASP A 134 -17.98 -22.82 -11.46
C ASP A 134 -17.07 -21.66 -11.00
N PRO A 135 -17.07 -21.29 -9.70
CA PRO A 135 -16.20 -20.24 -9.19
C PRO A 135 -14.71 -20.56 -9.30
N VAL A 136 -14.32 -21.84 -9.28
CA VAL A 136 -12.93 -22.28 -9.43
C VAL A 136 -12.46 -22.09 -10.87
N GLU A 137 -13.27 -22.48 -11.85
CA GLU A 137 -12.97 -22.24 -13.27
C GLU A 137 -12.89 -20.75 -13.59
N LEU A 138 -13.82 -19.94 -13.06
CA LEU A 138 -13.79 -18.49 -13.23
C LEU A 138 -12.50 -17.88 -12.63
N LEU A 139 -12.07 -18.33 -11.45
CA LEU A 139 -10.83 -17.88 -10.85
C LEU A 139 -9.60 -18.33 -11.64
N ALA A 140 -9.62 -19.53 -12.22
CA ALA A 140 -8.56 -20.03 -13.07
C ALA A 140 -8.43 -19.18 -14.34
N GLU A 141 -9.54 -18.86 -15.01
CA GLU A 141 -9.56 -17.99 -16.19
C GLU A 141 -9.07 -16.57 -15.85
N ILE A 142 -9.49 -16.01 -14.72
CA ILE A 142 -9.01 -14.70 -14.24
C ILE A 142 -7.50 -14.73 -14.03
N ARG A 143 -6.96 -15.76 -13.37
CA ARG A 143 -5.51 -15.88 -13.12
C ARG A 143 -4.72 -16.08 -14.41
N ALA A 144 -5.20 -16.94 -15.30
CA ALA A 144 -4.55 -17.20 -16.58
C ALA A 144 -4.46 -15.93 -17.45
N THR A 145 -5.57 -15.18 -17.54
CA THR A 145 -5.60 -13.91 -18.27
C THR A 145 -4.74 -12.83 -17.60
N GLN A 146 -4.69 -12.77 -16.27
CA GLN A 146 -3.76 -11.89 -15.54
C GLN A 146 -2.28 -12.24 -15.80
N GLU A 147 -1.92 -13.52 -15.85
CA GLU A 147 -0.54 -13.94 -16.14
C GLU A 147 -0.13 -13.51 -17.55
N GLU A 148 -0.99 -13.74 -18.55
CA GLU A 148 -0.76 -13.33 -19.94
C GLU A 148 -0.64 -11.80 -20.07
N LEU A 149 -1.52 -11.04 -19.41
CA LEU A 149 -1.44 -9.58 -19.36
C LEU A 149 -0.14 -9.10 -18.69
N GLY A 150 0.26 -9.71 -17.57
CA GLY A 150 1.51 -9.39 -16.88
C GLY A 150 2.74 -9.70 -17.74
N ASN A 151 2.76 -10.82 -18.45
CA ASN A 151 3.82 -11.20 -19.37
C ASN A 151 3.99 -10.18 -20.50
N ARG A 152 2.89 -9.66 -21.04
CA ARG A 152 2.92 -8.59 -22.07
C ARG A 152 3.51 -7.29 -21.53
N VAL A 153 3.12 -6.89 -20.32
CA VAL A 153 3.68 -5.70 -19.65
C VAL A 153 5.19 -5.86 -19.41
N ASN A 154 5.64 -7.03 -18.95
CA ASN A 154 7.05 -7.32 -18.69
C ASN A 154 7.90 -7.31 -19.97
N ARG A 155 7.38 -7.91 -21.06
CA ARG A 155 8.06 -7.95 -22.38
C ARG A 155 8.33 -6.54 -22.90
N ARG A 156 7.35 -5.64 -22.73
CA ARG A 156 7.50 -4.22 -23.09
C ARG A 156 8.55 -3.50 -22.24
N ALA A 157 8.64 -3.83 -20.95
CA ALA A 157 9.58 -3.18 -20.03
C ALA A 157 11.06 -3.57 -20.27
N GLY A 158 11.38 -4.27 -21.36
CA GLY A 158 12.73 -4.75 -21.66
C GLY A 158 13.21 -5.85 -20.71
N GLN A 159 12.31 -6.38 -19.86
CA GLN A 159 12.62 -7.49 -18.99
C GLN A 159 12.39 -8.79 -19.76
N ALA A 160 13.41 -9.20 -20.53
CA ALA A 160 13.49 -10.54 -21.10
C ALA A 160 13.73 -11.57 -19.98
N ARG A 161 12.76 -11.76 -19.09
CA ARG A 161 12.56 -13.09 -18.52
C ARG A 161 11.84 -13.86 -19.63
N GLY A 162 12.48 -14.92 -20.13
CA GLY A 162 11.83 -15.87 -21.04
C GLY A 162 10.44 -16.25 -20.49
N PRO A 163 9.49 -16.64 -21.36
CA PRO A 163 8.10 -16.86 -20.97
C PRO A 163 8.08 -17.69 -19.68
N GLN A 164 7.74 -17.05 -18.56
CA GLN A 164 7.44 -17.84 -17.38
C GLN A 164 6.20 -18.62 -17.81
N PRO A 165 6.26 -19.96 -17.78
CA PRO A 165 5.10 -20.74 -18.13
C PRO A 165 3.98 -20.19 -17.28
N ALA A 166 2.86 -19.87 -17.92
CA ALA A 166 1.64 -19.72 -17.18
C ALA A 166 1.60 -20.91 -16.21
N HIS A 167 1.22 -20.69 -14.96
CA HIS A 167 0.90 -21.79 -14.05
C HIS A 167 -0.37 -22.48 -14.58
N THR A 168 -0.32 -22.99 -15.80
CA THR A 168 -1.25 -23.86 -16.48
C THR A 168 -0.93 -25.25 -15.98
N SER A 169 -1.22 -25.50 -14.70
CA SER A 169 -1.62 -26.84 -14.33
C SER A 169 -3.13 -26.80 -14.20
N ILE A 170 -3.80 -26.87 -15.35
CA ILE A 170 -5.20 -27.26 -15.45
C ILE A 170 -5.34 -28.77 -15.12
N LEU A 171 -4.23 -29.51 -15.09
CA LEU A 171 -4.22 -30.83 -14.48
C LEU A 171 -4.41 -30.64 -12.97
N ALA A 172 -5.45 -31.29 -12.45
CA ALA A 172 -5.73 -31.44 -11.03
C ALA A 172 -4.40 -31.65 -10.31
N ALA A 173 -3.90 -30.58 -9.66
CA ALA A 173 -2.95 -30.77 -8.60
C ALA A 173 -3.69 -31.68 -7.63
N THR A 174 -3.30 -32.96 -7.57
CA THR A 174 -3.82 -33.83 -6.53
C THR A 174 -3.61 -33.09 -5.22
N ALA A 175 -4.49 -33.34 -4.24
CA ALA A 175 -4.36 -32.68 -2.93
C ALA A 175 -2.92 -32.77 -2.39
N ALA A 176 -2.20 -33.84 -2.73
CA ALA A 176 -0.77 -34.02 -2.49
C ALA A 176 0.16 -33.01 -3.22
N THR A 177 -0.01 -32.76 -4.52
CA THR A 177 0.79 -31.75 -5.23
C THR A 177 0.49 -30.34 -4.71
N PHE A 178 -0.78 -30.05 -4.42
CA PHE A 178 -1.16 -28.78 -3.79
C PHE A 178 -0.52 -28.64 -2.39
N ALA A 179 -0.61 -29.67 -1.55
CA ALA A 179 0.01 -29.69 -0.23
C ALA A 179 1.52 -29.45 -0.27
N LYS A 180 2.22 -30.03 -1.27
CA LYS A 180 3.68 -29.80 -1.48
C LYS A 180 4.02 -28.34 -1.85
N THR A 181 3.04 -27.56 -2.32
CA THR A 181 3.21 -26.13 -2.65
C THR A 181 2.82 -25.20 -1.51
N LEU A 182 2.11 -25.67 -0.48
CA LEU A 182 1.81 -24.90 0.73
C LEU A 182 3.12 -24.50 1.43
N GLY A 183 3.23 -23.23 1.83
CA GLY A 183 4.42 -22.67 2.48
C GLY A 183 5.49 -22.13 1.51
N LYS A 184 5.71 -22.75 0.34
CA LYS A 184 6.67 -22.25 -0.67
C LYS A 184 6.12 -21.05 -1.46
N THR A 185 4.82 -21.04 -1.72
CA THR A 185 4.14 -19.94 -2.42
C THR A 185 3.98 -18.68 -1.55
N ALA A 186 3.99 -18.81 -0.23
CA ALA A 186 3.94 -17.67 0.69
C ALA A 186 5.17 -16.75 0.55
N THR A 187 6.31 -17.30 0.14
CA THR A 187 7.55 -16.54 -0.12
C THR A 187 7.57 -15.90 -1.51
N ALA A 188 6.68 -16.32 -2.41
CA ALA A 188 6.66 -15.94 -3.83
C ALA A 188 5.95 -14.60 -4.09
N GLY A 189 6.26 -13.55 -3.32
CA GLY A 189 5.87 -12.17 -3.62
C GLY A 189 4.39 -11.96 -4.03
N GLU A 190 4.15 -11.00 -4.93
CA GLU A 190 2.81 -10.72 -5.46
C GLU A 190 2.40 -11.80 -6.48
N PRO A 191 1.35 -12.60 -6.22
CA PRO A 191 0.95 -13.69 -7.10
C PRO A 191 0.44 -13.21 -8.46
N ARG A 192 -0.21 -12.04 -8.50
CA ARG A 192 -0.79 -11.49 -9.74
C ARG A 192 0.31 -10.89 -10.61
N ALA A 193 0.57 -11.48 -11.77
CA ALA A 193 1.59 -10.97 -12.69
C ALA A 193 1.36 -9.51 -13.10
N THR A 194 0.11 -9.06 -13.22
CA THR A 194 -0.28 -7.66 -13.47
C THR A 194 0.15 -6.67 -12.37
N HIS A 195 0.37 -7.16 -11.15
CA HIS A 195 0.74 -6.36 -9.98
C HIS A 195 2.21 -6.51 -9.59
N ARG A 196 2.94 -7.45 -10.22
CA ARG A 196 4.38 -7.61 -10.01
C ARG A 196 5.08 -6.32 -10.40
N ARG A 197 5.57 -5.58 -9.40
CA ARG A 197 6.36 -4.37 -9.64
C ARG A 197 7.71 -4.76 -10.19
N THR A 198 8.01 -4.25 -11.36
CA THR A 198 9.38 -4.17 -11.89
C THR A 198 10.24 -3.53 -10.80
N ARG A 199 11.17 -4.27 -10.17
CA ARG A 199 12.14 -3.67 -9.26
C ARG A 199 12.93 -2.64 -10.07
N ARG A 200 12.64 -1.36 -9.85
CA ARG A 200 13.50 -0.28 -10.32
C ARG A 200 14.63 -0.22 -9.31
N PRO A 201 15.88 -0.54 -9.69
CA PRO A 201 16.99 -0.30 -8.78
C PRO A 201 16.94 1.17 -8.41
N TYR A 202 16.77 1.44 -7.12
CA TYR A 202 16.96 2.80 -6.64
C TYR A 202 18.41 3.16 -6.98
N LYS A 203 18.66 4.36 -7.52
CA LYS A 203 20.04 4.82 -7.70
C LYS A 203 20.73 4.64 -6.36
N THR A 204 21.79 3.85 -6.30
CA THR A 204 22.63 3.74 -5.11
C THR A 204 23.08 5.15 -4.78
N ARG A 205 22.47 5.76 -3.75
CA ARG A 205 22.94 7.06 -3.26
C ARG A 205 24.32 6.77 -2.69
N VAL A 206 25.34 7.37 -3.31
CA VAL A 206 26.68 7.39 -2.72
C VAL A 206 26.54 8.01 -1.34
N ARG A 207 27.01 7.30 -0.31
CA ARG A 207 27.04 7.82 1.06
C ARG A 207 27.94 9.05 1.05
N MET A 208 27.39 10.22 1.37
CA MET A 208 28.24 11.40 1.56
C MET A 208 29.20 11.15 2.73
N PRO A 209 30.49 11.50 2.60
CA PRO A 209 31.44 11.39 3.69
C PRO A 209 30.89 12.09 4.94
N SER A 210 30.87 11.37 6.06
CA SER A 210 30.54 11.94 7.34
C SER A 210 31.77 12.60 7.92
N LYS A 211 31.58 13.71 8.65
CA LYS A 211 32.64 14.32 9.47
C LYS A 211 33.28 13.34 10.46
N LEU A 212 32.57 12.26 10.82
CA LEU A 212 33.09 11.21 11.71
C LEU A 212 33.95 10.18 10.98
N ASP A 213 33.93 10.10 9.65
CA ASP A 213 34.60 9.04 8.90
C ASP A 213 36.11 8.94 9.18
N PRO A 214 36.87 10.05 9.28
CA PRO A 214 38.28 9.99 9.65
C PRO A 214 38.54 9.47 11.07
N HIS A 215 37.52 9.52 11.95
CA HIS A 215 37.64 9.19 13.37
C HIS A 215 36.98 7.87 13.75
N ILE A 216 36.39 7.13 12.81
CA ILE A 216 35.70 5.86 13.10
C ILE A 216 36.64 4.88 13.80
N ALA A 217 37.88 4.72 13.33
CA ALA A 217 38.85 3.80 13.93
C ALA A 217 39.18 4.16 15.40
N ALA A 218 39.33 5.45 15.69
CA ALA A 218 39.56 5.91 17.06
C ALA A 218 38.34 5.68 17.96
N ILE A 219 37.13 5.91 17.43
CA ILE A 219 35.87 5.65 18.14
C ILE A 219 35.69 4.16 18.41
N GLU A 220 36.02 3.30 17.44
CA GLU A 220 35.97 1.84 17.60
C GLU A 220 36.98 1.36 18.65
N ALA A 221 38.19 1.91 18.68
CA ALA A 221 39.18 1.61 19.72
C ALA A 221 38.68 2.01 21.13
N TRP A 222 38.09 3.22 21.27
CA TRP A 222 37.51 3.65 22.54
C TRP A 222 36.36 2.74 23.00
N LEU A 223 35.54 2.25 22.07
CA LEU A 223 34.45 1.32 22.38
C LEU A 223 34.95 -0.08 22.71
N ALA A 224 36.11 -0.49 22.19
CA ALA A 224 36.73 -1.76 22.54
C ALA A 224 37.27 -1.74 23.99
N GLU A 225 37.83 -0.61 24.42
CA GLU A 225 38.28 -0.42 25.80
C GLU A 225 37.11 -0.17 26.77
N GLN A 226 36.12 0.63 26.35
CA GLN A 226 34.99 1.06 27.18
C GLN A 226 33.66 0.97 26.38
N PRO A 227 33.03 -0.21 26.33
CA PRO A 227 31.79 -0.44 25.56
C PRO A 227 30.60 0.47 25.96
N GLN A 228 30.59 0.91 27.22
CA GLN A 228 29.55 1.73 27.84
C GLN A 228 29.62 3.22 27.48
N LEU A 229 30.62 3.66 26.70
CA LEU A 229 30.76 5.07 26.34
C LEU A 229 29.49 5.66 25.73
N THR A 230 29.11 6.82 26.24
CA THR A 230 27.96 7.58 25.73
C THR A 230 28.38 8.44 24.54
N ALA A 231 27.40 8.80 23.70
CA ALA A 231 27.67 9.68 22.57
C ALA A 231 28.18 11.07 23.03
N LEU A 232 27.78 11.55 24.22
CA LEU A 232 28.27 12.80 24.79
C LEU A 232 29.75 12.70 25.19
N ALA A 233 30.16 11.60 25.82
CA ALA A 233 31.55 11.36 26.19
C ALA A 233 32.47 11.31 24.94
N ILE A 234 32.00 10.67 23.87
CA ILE A 234 32.74 10.59 22.60
C ILE A 234 32.83 11.97 21.92
N VAL A 235 31.76 12.76 21.93
CA VAL A 235 31.82 14.16 21.44
C VAL A 235 32.78 15.00 22.27
N GLY A 236 32.84 14.79 23.60
CA GLY A 236 33.81 15.43 24.49
C GLY A 236 35.26 15.13 24.09
N ARG A 237 35.59 13.84 23.95
CA ARG A 237 36.93 13.38 23.51
C ARG A 237 37.30 13.89 22.12
N LEU A 238 36.35 13.89 21.18
CA LEU A 238 36.57 14.42 19.84
C LEU A 238 36.82 15.94 19.86
N ARG A 239 36.15 16.68 20.73
CA ARG A 239 36.35 18.13 20.88
C ARG A 239 37.70 18.46 21.51
N GLU A 240 38.15 17.69 22.51
CA GLU A 240 39.46 17.90 23.12
C GLU A 240 40.59 17.64 22.12
N LYS A 241 40.46 16.61 21.30
CA LYS A 241 41.47 16.23 20.32
C LYS A 241 41.41 17.06 19.03
N TYR A 242 40.23 17.54 18.65
CA TYR A 242 39.97 18.27 17.41
C TYR A 242 38.98 19.44 17.65
N PRO A 243 39.40 20.49 18.39
CA PRO A 243 38.52 21.59 18.80
C PRO A 243 37.98 22.42 17.63
N GLU A 244 38.76 22.53 16.55
CA GLU A 244 38.37 23.24 15.32
C GLU A 244 37.27 22.49 14.52
N GLU A 245 37.12 21.20 14.77
CA GLU A 245 36.22 20.33 14.02
C GLU A 245 34.94 19.98 14.80
N PHE A 246 35.04 19.76 16.10
CA PHE A 246 33.92 19.25 16.90
C PHE A 246 33.37 20.29 17.89
N GLY A 247 32.06 20.55 17.79
CA GLY A 247 31.32 21.46 18.63
C GLY A 247 30.26 20.74 19.48
N LYS A 248 29.56 21.50 20.35
CA LYS A 248 28.62 20.93 21.34
C LYS A 248 27.38 20.23 20.74
N ARG A 249 27.06 20.43 19.45
CA ARG A 249 25.78 20.01 18.83
C ARG A 249 25.83 18.69 18.04
N GLN A 250 26.95 17.95 18.03
CA GLN A 250 27.13 16.78 17.16
C GLN A 250 26.73 15.43 17.80
N HIS A 251 26.17 15.45 19.00
CA HIS A 251 25.71 14.27 19.75
C HIS A 251 24.82 13.33 18.92
N SER A 252 23.87 13.86 18.14
CA SER A 252 22.94 13.02 17.36
C SER A 252 23.62 12.23 16.23
N ILE A 253 24.67 12.78 15.63
CA ILE A 253 25.44 12.13 14.56
C ILE A 253 26.27 10.99 15.14
N VAL A 254 26.91 11.23 16.29
CA VAL A 254 27.67 10.20 17.03
C VAL A 254 26.73 9.11 17.55
N GLN A 255 25.57 9.46 18.09
CA GLN A 255 24.58 8.50 18.57
C GLN A 255 24.10 7.56 17.45
N ARG A 256 23.89 8.10 16.24
CA ARG A 256 23.53 7.28 15.07
C ARG A 256 24.66 6.35 14.65
N LEU A 257 25.91 6.81 14.70
CA LEU A 257 27.09 5.95 14.46
C LEU A 257 27.16 4.83 15.50
N LEU A 258 27.02 5.14 16.79
CA LEU A 258 27.04 4.15 17.88
C LEU A 258 25.95 3.10 17.72
N ARG A 259 24.72 3.49 17.35
CA ARG A 259 23.64 2.52 17.06
C ARG A 259 24.03 1.55 15.95
N ALA A 260 24.69 2.04 14.90
CA ALA A 260 25.15 1.18 13.80
C ALA A 260 26.30 0.26 14.23
N LEU A 261 27.28 0.77 14.97
CA LEU A 261 28.42 -0.01 15.46
C LEU A 261 27.99 -1.08 16.47
N ARG A 262 27.15 -0.73 17.45
CA ARG A 262 26.61 -1.67 18.44
C ARG A 262 25.74 -2.74 17.81
N ARG A 263 24.92 -2.37 16.80
CA ARG A 263 24.14 -3.35 16.03
C ARG A 263 25.06 -4.35 15.33
N ARG A 264 26.11 -3.90 14.64
CA ARG A 264 27.09 -4.79 13.98
C ARG A 264 27.82 -5.69 14.98
N ALA A 265 28.19 -5.16 16.15
CA ALA A 265 28.80 -5.95 17.21
C ALA A 265 27.85 -7.05 17.73
N ALA A 266 26.58 -6.71 17.98
CA ALA A 266 25.56 -7.69 18.37
C ALA A 266 25.31 -8.75 17.29
N GLU A 267 25.22 -8.34 16.01
CA GLU A 267 25.08 -9.26 14.88
C GLU A 267 26.27 -10.24 14.79
N ARG A 268 27.50 -9.79 15.05
CA ARG A 268 28.69 -10.65 15.11
C ARG A 268 28.66 -11.62 16.30
N LEU A 269 28.28 -11.14 17.48
CA LEU A 269 28.16 -11.99 18.68
C LEU A 269 27.11 -13.10 18.49
N VAL A 270 25.95 -12.75 17.92
CA VAL A 270 24.89 -13.72 17.59
C VAL A 270 25.35 -14.73 16.54
N ALA A 271 26.14 -14.30 15.55
CA ALA A 271 26.67 -15.19 14.51
C ALA A 271 27.83 -16.10 15.00
N GLN A 272 28.48 -15.75 16.12
CA GLN A 272 29.62 -16.47 16.68
C GLN A 272 29.27 -17.32 17.92
N GLY A 273 28.07 -17.16 18.49
CA GLY A 273 27.62 -17.95 19.63
C GLY A 273 27.18 -19.37 19.21
N PRO A 274 27.58 -20.43 19.94
CA PRO A 274 26.91 -21.71 19.82
C PRO A 274 25.45 -21.56 20.26
N LEU A 275 24.55 -22.29 19.58
CA LEU A 275 23.16 -22.51 19.98
C LEU A 275 23.13 -23.48 21.19
N ASP A 276 23.81 -23.12 22.27
CA ASP A 276 23.78 -23.89 23.52
C ASP A 276 23.03 -23.10 24.59
N ASP A 277 22.03 -23.77 25.17
CA ASP A 277 21.20 -23.32 26.27
C ASP A 277 22.07 -22.82 27.44
N ALA A 278 22.03 -21.52 27.72
CA ALA A 278 22.65 -20.99 28.92
C ALA A 278 21.90 -19.77 29.45
N THR A 279 21.08 -20.03 30.46
CA THR A 279 20.78 -19.12 31.56
C THR A 279 22.09 -18.65 32.18
N THR A 280 22.68 -17.58 31.66
CA THR A 280 23.86 -16.95 32.27
C THR A 280 23.58 -15.47 32.44
N ALA A 281 23.56 -15.07 33.71
CA ALA A 281 23.30 -13.71 34.18
C ALA A 281 24.13 -12.69 33.38
N ALA A 282 23.43 -11.70 32.83
CA ALA A 282 24.06 -10.51 32.28
C ALA A 282 24.91 -9.84 33.38
N PRO A 283 26.16 -9.42 33.10
CA PRO A 283 26.90 -8.59 34.04
C PRO A 283 26.10 -7.30 34.27
N LEU A 284 25.81 -7.02 35.54
CA LEU A 284 25.18 -5.77 35.96
C LEU A 284 25.94 -4.58 35.35
N PRO A 285 25.25 -3.52 34.87
CA PRO A 285 25.92 -2.35 34.34
C PRO A 285 26.74 -1.71 35.47
N GLY A 286 28.06 -1.63 35.28
CA GLY A 286 28.93 -0.82 36.12
C GLY A 286 28.53 0.66 36.08
N VAL A 287 29.04 1.42 37.05
CA VAL A 287 28.74 2.83 37.31
C VAL A 287 28.60 3.62 36.00
N VAL A 288 27.36 4.05 35.74
CA VAL A 288 27.05 5.04 34.71
C VAL A 288 27.55 6.36 35.26
N ASP A 289 28.49 7.03 34.58
CA ASP A 289 28.90 8.39 34.92
C ASP A 289 27.69 9.33 34.77
N GLY A 290 26.95 9.45 35.87
CA GLY A 290 25.79 10.29 36.03
C GLY A 290 26.23 11.73 36.26
N SER A 291 26.52 12.46 35.19
CA SER A 291 26.41 13.93 35.24
C SER A 291 24.96 14.31 34.90
N GLY A 292 24.05 14.09 35.84
CA GLY A 292 22.63 14.36 35.68
C GLY A 292 22.04 14.97 36.94
N TYR A 293 22.11 16.31 37.03
CA TYR A 293 21.20 17.16 37.80
C TYR A 293 21.20 16.98 39.34
N VAL A 294 21.68 18.00 40.07
CA VAL A 294 21.45 18.18 41.52
C VAL A 294 20.40 19.28 41.67
N GLY A 295 19.14 18.89 41.80
CA GLY A 295 18.02 19.75 42.14
C GLY A 295 16.96 18.91 42.86
N PRO A 296 16.15 19.48 43.77
CA PRO A 296 15.20 18.70 44.54
C PRO A 296 14.15 18.06 43.62
N ASP A 297 13.80 16.80 43.91
CA ASP A 297 12.81 16.06 43.16
C ASP A 297 11.47 16.82 43.11
N PRO A 298 10.84 16.97 41.94
CA PRO A 298 9.53 17.57 41.86
C PRO A 298 8.51 16.69 42.59
N THR A 299 7.68 17.33 43.40
CA THR A 299 6.64 16.69 44.22
C THR A 299 5.72 15.85 43.34
N THR A 300 5.58 14.57 43.68
CA THR A 300 4.67 13.65 43.00
C THR A 300 3.23 14.08 43.27
N ALA A 301 2.56 14.66 42.27
CA ALA A 301 1.12 14.91 42.29
C ALA A 301 0.36 13.63 41.86
N PRO A 302 -0.82 13.34 42.46
CA PRO A 302 -1.54 12.11 42.18
C PRO A 302 -2.22 12.14 40.80
N LEU A 303 -2.46 10.95 40.25
CA LEU A 303 -3.15 10.71 38.99
C LEU A 303 -4.53 11.36 38.94
N VAL A 304 -4.70 12.35 38.06
CA VAL A 304 -5.99 12.91 37.67
C VAL A 304 -6.10 12.86 36.14
N GLU A 305 -7.02 12.04 35.62
CA GLU A 305 -7.42 11.99 34.22
C GLU A 305 -8.13 13.29 33.83
N GLN A 306 -7.47 14.17 33.07
CA GLN A 306 -8.11 15.29 32.39
C GLN A 306 -7.60 15.41 30.95
N GLY A 307 -8.42 14.91 30.02
CA GLY A 307 -8.25 15.09 28.57
C GLY A 307 -8.59 16.51 28.15
N GLY A 308 -7.61 17.41 28.24
CA GLY A 308 -7.66 18.79 27.77
C GLY A 308 -7.32 18.93 26.27
N LYS A 309 -8.16 19.71 25.57
CA LYS A 309 -8.14 20.07 24.15
C LYS A 309 -6.79 20.60 23.65
N ALA A 310 -6.34 20.12 22.48
CA ALA A 310 -5.34 20.83 21.67
C ALA A 310 -6.04 21.67 20.59
N ILE A 311 -6.01 22.98 20.79
CA ILE A 311 -6.39 24.02 19.82
C ILE A 311 -5.26 24.11 18.78
N TRP A 312 -5.57 23.87 17.50
CA TRP A 312 -4.64 24.10 16.40
C TRP A 312 -4.91 25.44 15.74
N ARG A 313 -3.86 26.25 15.71
CA ARG A 313 -3.84 27.62 15.20
C ARG A 313 -4.16 27.68 13.71
N ASP A 314 -4.97 28.68 13.43
CA ASP A 314 -5.26 29.28 12.14
C ASP A 314 -3.99 29.54 11.32
N ARG A 315 -4.04 29.18 10.04
CA ARG A 315 -3.08 29.66 9.03
C ARG A 315 -3.82 29.79 7.71
N SER A 316 -4.33 30.99 7.48
CA SER A 316 -4.71 31.52 6.18
C SER A 316 -3.53 31.47 5.21
N ILE A 317 -3.79 31.01 4.00
CA ILE A 317 -2.89 31.20 2.85
C ILE A 317 -3.70 31.97 1.82
N ASP A 318 -3.43 33.27 1.74
CA ASP A 318 -3.81 34.10 0.60
C ASP A 318 -3.01 33.64 -0.63
N ILE A 319 -3.71 33.25 -1.69
CA ILE A 319 -3.12 33.07 -3.01
C ILE A 319 -3.58 34.25 -3.85
N GLY A 320 -2.67 35.22 -3.97
CA GLY A 320 -2.81 36.39 -4.81
C GLY A 320 -3.04 36.02 -6.27
N SER A 321 -3.99 36.72 -6.87
CA SER A 321 -4.27 36.81 -8.30
C SER A 321 -3.01 37.17 -9.09
N SER A 322 -2.71 36.39 -10.13
CA SER A 322 -1.82 36.80 -11.21
C SER A 322 -2.43 36.30 -12.53
N SER A 323 -3.01 37.25 -13.25
CA SER A 323 -3.44 37.12 -14.64
C SER A 323 -2.22 36.93 -15.54
N ALA A 324 -2.28 35.93 -16.43
CA ALA A 324 -1.38 35.86 -17.58
C ALA A 324 -2.16 35.35 -18.82
N MET A 325 -1.92 36.05 -19.91
CA MET A 325 -2.69 36.12 -21.15
C MET A 325 -2.73 34.82 -21.96
N ALA A 326 -3.83 34.64 -22.69
CA ALA A 326 -3.97 33.69 -23.77
C ALA A 326 -3.11 34.09 -24.99
N PRO A 327 -2.58 33.13 -25.77
CA PRO A 327 -2.25 33.36 -27.15
C PRO A 327 -3.40 32.89 -28.05
N SER A 328 -3.88 33.82 -28.86
CA SER A 328 -4.71 33.61 -30.04
C SER A 328 -4.02 32.70 -31.07
N ARG A 329 -4.73 31.67 -31.53
CA ARG A 329 -4.85 31.24 -32.93
C ARG A 329 -5.94 30.18 -33.05
#